data_AF-A0AA50DZZ9-F1
#
_entry.id   AF-A0AA50DZZ9-F1
#
_cell.length_a   1.000
_cell.length_b   1.000
_cell.length_c   1.000
_cell.angle_alpha   90.00
_cell.angle_beta   90.00
_cell.angle_gamma   90.00
#
_symmetry.space_group_name_H-M   'P 1'
#
loop_
_entity.id
_entity.type
_entity.pdbx_description
1 polymer ?
#
loop_
_entity_poly.entity_id
_entity_poly.type
_entity_poly.pdbx_seq_one_letter_code
_entity_poly.pdbx_strand_id
1 'polypeptide(L)'
;MPNKPQFRQSNLVSHFNYFNSPESIPGTLNLSPNAPPPRIILIDYNQNQATKIELKNPLDCEAYVDTESVSWINIDGLGNHTTWEQLGEVFKLHPVALEDIVNVPQRPKVVEYENHLIFISRMVTLDQSSQTFISEQISFILGKHYLLTIQEEPKYDCLFSVRERIRTKKGAIRQKNADYLFYALIDAIIDGFFPVMEVYGELVQSLQSEIISCPTNKSLAKIHQLQQDLLIMRRAI
;
A
#
# COMPACT_ATOMS: atom_id res chain seq x y z
N MET A 1 -2.62 22.28 -27.41
CA MET A 1 -3.81 22.35 -26.54
C MET A 1 -3.72 21.19 -25.56
N PRO A 2 -3.66 21.43 -24.25
CA PRO A 2 -3.61 20.34 -23.28
C PRO A 2 -4.99 19.67 -23.20
N ASN A 3 -4.99 18.34 -23.23
CA ASN A 3 -6.19 17.51 -23.16
C ASN A 3 -6.98 17.79 -21.87
N LYS A 4 -8.27 18.12 -22.00
CA LYS A 4 -9.17 18.23 -20.86
C LYS A 4 -9.34 16.85 -20.20
N PRO A 5 -9.34 16.76 -18.87
CA PRO A 5 -9.61 15.52 -18.17
C PRO A 5 -11.02 15.01 -18.52
N GLN A 6 -11.09 13.80 -19.08
CA GLN A 6 -12.35 13.14 -19.41
C GLN A 6 -12.70 12.13 -18.32
N PHE A 7 -13.88 12.30 -17.71
CA PHE A 7 -14.48 11.31 -16.83
C PHE A 7 -14.73 10.00 -17.59
N ARG A 8 -13.89 8.99 -17.39
CA ARG A 8 -14.23 7.59 -17.73
C ARG A 8 -14.98 6.97 -16.55
N GLN A 9 -16.01 6.19 -16.86
CA GLN A 9 -16.72 5.37 -15.88
C GLN A 9 -15.71 4.42 -15.24
N SER A 10 -15.33 4.72 -14.00
CA SER A 10 -14.53 3.82 -13.19
C SER A 10 -15.42 2.65 -12.75
N ASN A 11 -15.09 1.43 -13.17
CA ASN A 11 -15.63 0.19 -12.59
C ASN A 11 -15.12 -0.05 -11.15
N LEU A 12 -14.90 1.00 -10.36
CA LEU A 12 -14.23 0.95 -9.05
C LEU A 12 -15.17 0.65 -7.88
N VAL A 13 -16.46 0.38 -8.12
CA VAL A 13 -17.39 0.06 -7.02
C VAL A 13 -17.36 -1.45 -6.73
N SER A 14 -16.24 -1.95 -6.23
CA SER A 14 -16.33 -3.01 -5.24
C SER A 14 -16.79 -2.35 -3.95
N HIS A 15 -17.97 -2.72 -3.44
CA HIS A 15 -18.30 -2.40 -2.06
C HIS A 15 -17.18 -3.02 -1.19
N PHE A 16 -16.33 -2.18 -0.58
CA PHE A 16 -15.32 -2.65 0.37
C PHE A 16 -16.05 -3.39 1.48
N ASN A 17 -16.06 -4.71 1.42
CA ASN A 17 -16.65 -5.55 2.44
C ASN A 17 -15.56 -5.83 3.46
N TYR A 18 -15.53 -5.03 4.53
CA TYR A 18 -14.58 -5.17 5.63
C TYR A 18 -14.92 -6.33 6.58
N PHE A 19 -16.03 -7.04 6.32
CA PHE A 19 -16.48 -8.13 7.18
C PHE A 19 -16.10 -9.46 6.57
N ASN A 20 -15.38 -10.25 7.35
CA ASN A 20 -15.30 -11.68 7.11
C ASN A 20 -16.69 -12.31 7.30
N SER A 21 -16.96 -13.40 6.57
CA SER A 21 -18.19 -14.16 6.74
C SER A 21 -18.30 -14.63 8.21
N PRO A 22 -19.48 -14.56 8.86
CA PRO A 22 -19.63 -14.92 10.27
C PRO A 22 -19.19 -16.36 10.63
N GLU A 23 -19.07 -17.24 9.64
CA GLU A 23 -18.65 -18.63 9.77
C GLU A 23 -17.14 -18.84 9.61
N SER A 24 -16.36 -17.79 9.31
CA SER A 24 -14.91 -17.91 9.11
C SER A 24 -14.18 -18.19 10.42
N ILE A 25 -13.31 -19.20 10.41
CA ILE A 25 -12.43 -19.51 11.55
C ILE A 25 -11.36 -18.41 11.63
N PRO A 26 -11.14 -17.78 12.80
CA PRO A 26 -10.06 -16.80 12.96
C PRO A 26 -8.69 -17.37 12.55
N GLY A 27 -7.93 -16.59 11.80
CA GLY A 27 -6.65 -17.00 11.21
C GLY A 27 -6.74 -17.68 9.85
N THR A 28 -7.94 -17.76 9.23
CA THR A 28 -8.08 -18.35 7.89
C THR A 28 -7.66 -17.37 6.81
N LEU A 29 -6.72 -17.78 5.95
CA LEU A 29 -6.27 -16.97 4.80
C LEU A 29 -7.20 -17.17 3.60
N ASN A 30 -7.94 -16.13 3.25
CA ASN A 30 -8.86 -16.08 2.12
C ASN A 30 -8.23 -15.32 0.96
N LEU A 31 -7.43 -16.03 0.18
CA LEU A 31 -6.71 -15.49 -0.96
C LEU A 31 -7.65 -15.24 -2.14
N SER A 32 -7.57 -14.06 -2.75
CA SER A 32 -8.24 -13.82 -4.03
C SER A 32 -7.65 -14.75 -5.10
N PRO A 33 -8.47 -15.47 -5.89
CA PRO A 33 -7.99 -16.45 -6.86
C PRO A 33 -7.16 -15.82 -7.99
N ASN A 34 -7.29 -14.52 -8.21
CA ASN A 34 -6.54 -13.77 -9.22
C ASN A 34 -5.35 -12.99 -8.63
N ALA A 35 -5.08 -13.11 -7.32
CA ALA A 35 -3.96 -12.41 -6.70
C ALA A 35 -2.63 -12.95 -7.27
N PRO A 36 -1.70 -12.06 -7.69
CA PRO A 36 -0.41 -12.50 -8.18
C PRO A 36 0.38 -13.19 -7.06
N PRO A 37 1.20 -14.22 -7.40
CA PRO A 37 2.05 -14.86 -6.40
C PRO A 37 3.03 -13.83 -5.81
N PRO A 38 3.37 -13.92 -4.52
CA PRO A 38 4.17 -12.90 -3.86
C PRO A 38 5.58 -12.87 -4.42
N ARG A 39 6.03 -11.68 -4.79
CA ARG A 39 7.39 -11.40 -5.20
C ARG A 39 8.12 -10.73 -4.04
N ILE A 40 9.18 -11.37 -3.54
CA ILE A 40 9.90 -10.91 -2.36
C ILE A 40 11.20 -10.22 -2.77
N ILE A 41 11.31 -8.93 -2.50
CA ILE A 41 12.46 -8.10 -2.81
C ILE A 41 13.06 -7.60 -1.50
N LEU A 42 14.27 -8.07 -1.20
CA LEU A 42 15.07 -7.60 -0.09
C LEU A 42 15.92 -6.39 -0.51
N ILE A 43 15.90 -5.34 0.30
CA ILE A 43 16.86 -4.25 0.30
C ILE A 43 17.53 -4.23 1.67
N ASP A 44 18.74 -4.77 1.76
CA ASP A 44 19.52 -4.78 3.00
C ASP A 44 20.58 -3.68 2.96
N TYR A 45 20.68 -2.88 4.02
CA TYR A 45 21.61 -1.76 4.03
C TYR A 45 22.15 -1.42 5.42
N ASN A 46 23.33 -0.82 5.43
CA ASN A 46 23.92 -0.14 6.58
C ASN A 46 24.50 1.21 6.13
N GLN A 47 25.28 1.87 6.99
CA GLN A 47 25.86 3.18 6.67
C GLN A 47 26.75 3.18 5.41
N ASN A 48 27.35 2.05 5.06
CA ASN A 48 28.38 1.95 4.03
C ASN A 48 27.86 1.28 2.75
N GLN A 49 27.11 0.19 2.87
CA GLN A 49 26.63 -0.61 1.74
C GLN A 49 25.10 -0.71 1.71
N ALA A 50 24.57 -0.95 0.52
CA ALA A 50 23.18 -1.34 0.31
C ALA A 50 23.13 -2.35 -0.83
N THR A 51 22.42 -3.45 -0.63
CA THR A 51 22.21 -4.50 -1.61
C THR A 51 20.72 -4.62 -1.92
N LYS A 52 20.39 -5.10 -3.12
CA LYS A 52 19.03 -5.41 -3.53
C LYS A 52 19.03 -6.82 -4.10
N ILE A 53 18.22 -7.70 -3.53
CA ILE A 53 18.16 -9.12 -3.88
C ILE A 53 16.69 -9.52 -4.02
N GLU A 54 16.37 -10.31 -5.03
CA GLU A 54 15.06 -10.95 -5.14
C GLU A 54 15.16 -12.35 -4.51
N LEU A 55 14.42 -12.56 -3.43
CA LEU A 55 14.39 -13.83 -2.70
C LEU A 55 13.36 -14.75 -3.36
N LYS A 56 13.78 -15.99 -3.67
CA LYS A 56 12.91 -16.98 -4.31
C LYS A 56 12.13 -17.81 -3.30
N ASN A 57 12.72 -18.04 -2.12
CA ASN A 57 12.12 -18.81 -1.05
C ASN A 57 11.81 -17.87 0.12
N PRO A 58 10.56 -17.82 0.61
CA PRO A 58 10.20 -17.01 1.78
C PRO A 58 11.05 -17.33 3.02
N LEU A 59 11.48 -18.59 3.18
CA LEU A 59 12.34 -19.02 4.27
C LEU A 59 13.72 -18.35 4.27
N ASP A 60 14.21 -17.89 3.12
CA ASP A 60 15.50 -17.19 3.02
C ASP A 60 15.48 -15.84 3.77
N CYS A 61 14.30 -15.34 4.14
CA CYS A 61 14.15 -14.14 4.96
C CYS A 61 14.67 -14.32 6.39
N GLU A 62 14.76 -15.55 6.90
CA GLU A 62 15.21 -15.84 8.27
C GLU A 62 16.61 -15.26 8.56
N ALA A 63 17.48 -15.27 7.56
CA ALA A 63 18.84 -14.72 7.64
C ALA A 63 18.88 -13.19 7.86
N TYR A 64 17.74 -12.50 7.71
CA TYR A 64 17.61 -11.04 7.76
C TYR A 64 16.71 -10.55 8.91
N VAL A 65 16.26 -11.45 9.79
CA VAL A 65 15.39 -11.11 10.93
C VAL A 65 16.17 -10.44 12.06
N ASP A 66 17.40 -10.88 12.31
CA ASP A 66 18.25 -10.38 13.41
C ASP A 66 19.67 -10.07 12.90
N THR A 67 19.77 -8.99 12.14
CA THR A 67 21.03 -8.49 11.57
C THR A 67 21.39 -7.13 12.18
N GLU A 68 22.66 -6.74 12.09
CA GLU A 68 23.08 -5.37 12.47
C GLU A 68 22.72 -4.33 11.40
N SER A 69 22.40 -4.77 10.19
CA SER A 69 21.88 -3.94 9.10
C SER A 69 20.38 -3.68 9.26
N VAL A 70 19.84 -2.81 8.42
CA VAL A 70 18.40 -2.67 8.25
C VAL A 70 17.98 -3.45 7.01
N SER A 71 17.06 -4.40 7.20
CA SER A 71 16.54 -5.24 6.13
C SER A 71 15.11 -4.83 5.77
N TRP A 72 14.93 -4.19 4.61
CA TRP A 72 13.63 -3.88 4.05
C TRP A 72 13.18 -4.99 3.11
N ILE A 73 12.10 -5.69 3.47
CA ILE A 73 11.55 -6.81 2.69
C ILE A 73 10.23 -6.35 2.05
N ASN A 74 10.27 -6.07 0.76
CA ASN A 74 9.11 -5.65 -0.02
C ASN A 74 8.46 -6.87 -0.68
N ILE A 75 7.20 -7.14 -0.35
CA ILE A 75 6.41 -8.27 -0.82
C ILE A 75 5.28 -7.73 -1.70
N ASP A 76 5.38 -7.99 -2.99
CA ASP A 76 4.37 -7.57 -3.96
C ASP A 76 3.50 -8.76 -4.35
N GLY A 77 2.20 -8.66 -4.10
CA GLY A 77 1.25 -9.72 -4.39
C GLY A 77 0.86 -10.52 -3.16
N LEU A 78 -0.43 -10.82 -3.07
CA LEU A 78 -1.01 -11.52 -1.94
C LEU A 78 -1.25 -13.00 -2.21
N GLY A 79 -1.02 -13.53 -3.42
CA GLY A 79 -1.34 -14.92 -3.76
C GLY A 79 -0.55 -15.96 -2.94
N ASN A 80 -0.81 -17.24 -3.21
CA ASN A 80 -0.07 -18.40 -2.68
C ASN A 80 -0.09 -18.55 -1.13
N HIS A 81 -0.88 -19.50 -0.64
CA HIS A 81 -1.04 -19.80 0.79
C HIS A 81 0.28 -20.18 1.48
N THR A 82 1.05 -21.06 0.84
CA THR A 82 2.30 -21.58 1.40
C THR A 82 3.32 -20.47 1.64
N THR A 83 3.34 -19.44 0.80
CA THR A 83 4.22 -18.29 1.00
C THR A 83 3.90 -17.55 2.30
N TRP A 84 2.62 -17.32 2.59
CA TRP A 84 2.20 -16.63 3.82
C TRP A 84 2.39 -17.47 5.07
N GLU A 85 2.19 -18.79 5.00
CA GLU A 85 2.52 -19.70 6.10
C GLU A 85 4.01 -19.63 6.45
N GLN A 86 4.89 -19.71 5.45
CA GLN A 86 6.34 -19.65 5.65
C GLN A 86 6.79 -18.28 6.19
N LEU A 87 6.25 -17.17 5.66
CA LEU A 87 6.51 -15.84 6.23
C LEU A 87 6.00 -15.73 7.67
N GLY A 88 4.84 -16.32 7.94
CA GLY A 88 4.28 -16.43 9.28
C GLY A 88 5.22 -17.10 10.26
N GLU A 89 5.82 -18.22 9.87
CA GLU A 89 6.81 -18.95 10.67
C GLU A 89 8.09 -18.12 10.89
N VAL A 90 8.67 -17.57 9.81
CA VAL A 90 9.93 -16.80 9.87
C VAL A 90 9.81 -15.59 10.79
N PHE A 91 8.74 -14.82 10.65
CA PHE A 91 8.53 -13.58 11.40
C PHE A 91 7.71 -13.77 12.68
N LYS A 92 7.32 -15.02 12.99
CA LYS A 92 6.48 -15.40 14.14
C LYS A 92 5.18 -14.58 14.20
N LEU A 93 4.51 -14.46 13.05
CA LEU A 93 3.28 -13.68 12.90
C LEU A 93 2.10 -14.45 13.47
N HIS A 94 1.26 -13.76 14.22
CA HIS A 94 0.02 -14.36 14.72
C HIS A 94 -0.92 -14.69 13.53
N PRO A 95 -1.65 -15.83 13.53
CA PRO A 95 -2.54 -16.18 12.42
C PRO A 95 -3.56 -15.09 12.07
N VAL A 96 -4.12 -14.40 13.09
CA VAL A 96 -5.05 -13.27 12.90
C VAL A 96 -4.36 -12.06 12.25
N ALA A 97 -3.07 -11.85 12.48
CA ALA A 97 -2.32 -10.81 11.80
C ALA A 97 -2.13 -11.13 10.31
N LEU A 98 -1.80 -12.39 9.98
CA LEU A 98 -1.71 -12.84 8.58
C LEU A 98 -3.06 -12.69 7.88
N GLU A 99 -4.14 -13.06 8.56
CA GLU A 99 -5.50 -12.85 8.08
C GLU A 99 -5.75 -11.38 7.73
N ASP A 100 -5.41 -10.45 8.61
CA ASP A 100 -5.58 -9.01 8.35
C ASP A 100 -4.75 -8.49 7.15
N ILE A 101 -3.57 -9.07 6.93
CA ILE A 101 -2.66 -8.69 5.83
C ILE A 101 -3.18 -9.21 4.49
N VAL A 102 -3.67 -10.45 4.47
CA VAL A 102 -4.03 -11.19 3.26
C VAL A 102 -5.51 -10.98 2.87
N ASN A 103 -6.41 -10.92 3.84
CA ASN A 103 -7.84 -10.77 3.63
C ASN A 103 -8.18 -9.29 3.49
N VAL A 104 -7.83 -8.74 2.33
CA VAL A 104 -8.13 -7.36 1.95
C VAL A 104 -9.60 -7.18 1.56
N PRO A 105 -10.23 -6.04 1.86
CA PRO A 105 -9.68 -4.85 2.51
C PRO A 105 -9.84 -4.86 4.04
N GLN A 106 -8.88 -4.29 4.75
CA GLN A 106 -8.96 -3.93 6.16
C GLN A 106 -8.98 -2.42 6.36
N ARG A 107 -9.49 -1.97 7.52
CA ARG A 107 -9.40 -0.57 7.93
C ARG A 107 -7.99 -0.26 8.44
N PRO A 108 -7.50 0.98 8.27
CA PRO A 108 -6.23 1.37 8.85
C PRO A 108 -6.20 1.13 10.36
N LYS A 109 -5.13 0.48 10.84
CA LYS A 109 -4.93 0.14 12.26
C LYS A 109 -3.46 -0.09 12.58
N VAL A 110 -3.11 0.14 13.84
CA VAL A 110 -1.87 -0.34 14.47
C VAL A 110 -2.22 -1.44 15.44
N VAL A 111 -1.47 -2.53 15.41
CA VAL A 111 -1.52 -3.59 16.43
C VAL A 111 -0.09 -3.86 16.89
N GLU A 112 0.14 -3.75 18.19
CA GLU A 112 1.41 -4.06 18.82
C GLU A 112 1.42 -5.53 19.25
N TYR A 113 2.45 -6.26 18.81
CA TYR A 113 2.78 -7.60 19.27
C TYR A 113 4.10 -7.56 20.04
N GLU A 114 4.44 -8.62 20.76
CA GLU A 114 5.62 -8.66 21.64
C GLU A 114 6.94 -8.30 20.93
N ASN A 115 7.10 -8.71 19.66
CA ASN A 115 8.36 -8.59 18.92
C ASN A 115 8.29 -7.69 17.68
N HIS A 116 7.09 -7.22 17.32
CA HIS A 116 6.89 -6.41 16.11
C HIS A 116 5.61 -5.59 16.21
N LEU A 117 5.57 -4.50 15.45
CA LEU A 117 4.38 -3.68 15.24
C LEU A 117 3.81 -3.97 13.86
N ILE A 118 2.49 -4.18 13.79
CA ILE A 118 1.78 -4.27 12.52
C ILE A 118 1.02 -2.98 12.29
N PHE A 119 1.25 -2.37 11.14
CA PHE A 119 0.52 -1.19 10.69
C PHE A 119 -0.12 -1.47 9.34
N ILE A 120 -1.44 -1.36 9.28
CA ILE A 120 -2.20 -1.48 8.04
C ILE A 120 -2.71 -0.09 7.69
N SER A 121 -2.56 0.30 6.43
CA SER A 121 -3.07 1.56 5.90
C SER A 121 -3.48 1.42 4.44
N ARG A 122 -3.85 2.53 3.84
CA ARG A 122 -4.19 2.63 2.42
C ARG A 122 -3.16 3.50 1.73
N MET A 123 -2.65 2.99 0.62
CA MET A 123 -1.86 3.79 -0.31
C MET A 123 -2.80 4.26 -1.43
N VAL A 124 -2.79 5.57 -1.69
CA VAL A 124 -3.59 6.19 -2.75
C VAL A 124 -2.63 6.83 -3.73
N THR A 125 -2.70 6.41 -4.99
CA THR A 125 -1.81 6.91 -6.05
C THR A 125 -2.62 7.31 -7.27
N LEU A 126 -2.20 8.37 -7.96
CA LEU A 126 -2.82 8.78 -9.21
C LEU A 126 -2.42 7.82 -10.35
N ASP A 127 -3.39 7.28 -11.06
CA ASP A 127 -3.16 6.64 -12.35
C ASP A 127 -3.09 7.72 -13.44
N GLN A 128 -1.87 7.99 -13.90
CA GLN A 128 -1.62 8.99 -14.93
C GLN A 128 -2.32 8.69 -16.27
N SER A 129 -2.66 7.43 -16.54
CA SER A 129 -3.30 7.04 -17.81
C SER A 129 -4.80 7.33 -17.84
N SER A 130 -5.46 7.23 -16.68
CA SER A 130 -6.91 7.38 -16.53
C SER A 130 -7.33 8.65 -15.80
N GLN A 131 -6.38 9.36 -15.17
CA GLN A 131 -6.63 10.49 -14.26
C GLN A 131 -7.58 10.17 -13.11
N THR A 132 -7.72 8.88 -12.77
CA THR A 132 -8.38 8.42 -11.55
C THR A 132 -7.31 8.06 -10.53
N PHE A 133 -7.69 7.91 -9.26
CA PHE A 133 -6.79 7.32 -8.28
C PHE A 133 -6.99 5.81 -8.21
N ILE A 134 -5.94 5.13 -7.76
CA ILE A 134 -5.94 3.74 -7.34
C ILE A 134 -5.74 3.77 -5.83
N SER A 135 -6.49 2.93 -5.13
CA SER A 135 -6.33 2.75 -3.70
C SER A 135 -6.11 1.28 -3.42
N GLU A 136 -5.01 0.97 -2.74
CA GLU A 136 -4.67 -0.39 -2.30
C GLU A 136 -4.35 -0.41 -0.80
N GLN A 137 -4.47 -1.58 -0.19
CA GLN A 137 -4.02 -1.82 1.17
C GLN A 137 -2.50 -1.98 1.13
N ILE A 138 -1.84 -1.30 2.05
CA ILE A 138 -0.42 -1.53 2.33
C ILE A 138 -0.29 -1.91 3.80
N SER A 139 0.39 -3.03 4.03
CA SER A 139 0.65 -3.53 5.37
C SER A 139 2.13 -3.47 5.68
N PHE A 140 2.45 -3.14 6.93
CA PHE A 140 3.80 -3.03 7.43
C PHE A 140 3.97 -3.94 8.63
N ILE A 141 5.10 -4.63 8.70
CA ILE A 141 5.53 -5.35 9.90
C ILE A 141 6.88 -4.80 10.28
N LEU A 142 6.91 -3.99 11.33
CA LEU A 142 8.12 -3.35 11.86
C LEU A 142 8.67 -4.22 12.98
N GLY A 143 9.81 -4.86 12.73
CA GLY A 143 10.63 -5.50 13.74
C GLY A 143 11.76 -4.60 14.23
N LYS A 144 12.68 -5.18 15.00
CA LYS A 144 13.83 -4.45 15.55
C LYS A 144 14.82 -3.96 14.47
N HIS A 145 15.13 -4.84 13.51
CA HIS A 145 16.13 -4.61 12.45
C HIS A 145 15.56 -4.76 11.03
N TYR A 146 14.31 -5.20 10.92
CA TYR A 146 13.66 -5.40 9.63
C TYR A 146 12.35 -4.62 9.52
N LEU A 147 11.95 -4.37 8.28
CA LEU A 147 10.64 -3.85 7.95
C LEU A 147 10.09 -4.60 6.75
N LEU A 148 8.91 -5.20 6.89
CA LEU A 148 8.18 -5.75 5.74
C LEU A 148 7.22 -4.69 5.22
N THR A 149 7.12 -4.58 3.90
CA THR A 149 6.03 -3.90 3.20
C THR A 149 5.29 -4.91 2.35
N ILE A 150 3.98 -4.98 2.49
CA ILE A 150 3.12 -5.90 1.75
C ILE A 150 2.14 -5.07 0.92
N GLN A 151 2.12 -5.32 -0.39
CA GLN A 151 1.27 -4.64 -1.36
C GLN A 151 0.43 -5.63 -2.18
N GLU A 152 -0.73 -5.18 -2.66
CA GLU A 152 -1.62 -6.01 -3.48
C GLU A 152 -1.03 -6.23 -4.89
N GLU A 153 -0.47 -5.19 -5.51
CA GLU A 153 0.16 -5.27 -6.84
C GLU A 153 1.40 -4.34 -6.94
N PRO A 154 2.50 -4.75 -7.62
CA PRO A 154 3.72 -3.93 -7.69
C PRO A 154 3.62 -2.67 -8.57
N LYS A 155 2.52 -2.49 -9.31
CA LYS A 155 2.50 -1.55 -10.44
C LYS A 155 2.47 -0.08 -10.02
N TYR A 156 1.85 0.23 -8.89
CA TYR A 156 1.61 1.60 -8.47
C TYR A 156 2.04 1.80 -7.02
N ASP A 157 3.30 2.18 -6.81
CA ASP A 157 3.81 2.53 -5.48
C ASP A 157 4.40 3.94 -5.43
N CYS A 158 4.30 4.58 -4.26
CA CYS A 158 4.91 5.87 -3.97
C CYS A 158 6.27 5.74 -3.26
N LEU A 159 6.78 4.51 -3.11
CA LEU A 159 7.95 4.19 -2.28
C LEU A 159 9.27 4.31 -3.04
N PHE A 160 9.23 4.56 -4.36
CA PHE A 160 10.41 4.72 -5.21
C PHE A 160 11.40 5.77 -4.67
N SER A 161 10.90 6.90 -4.17
CA SER A 161 11.73 7.98 -3.61
C SER A 161 12.58 7.47 -2.43
N VAL A 162 12.01 6.60 -1.59
CA VAL A 162 12.69 5.98 -0.45
C VAL A 162 13.77 5.01 -0.92
N ARG A 163 13.44 4.16 -1.91
CA ARG A 163 14.41 3.22 -2.53
C ARG A 163 15.63 3.96 -3.09
N GLU A 164 15.40 5.08 -3.78
CA GLU A 164 16.49 5.89 -4.34
C GLU A 164 17.34 6.58 -3.27
N ARG A 165 16.73 7.07 -2.17
CA ARG A 165 17.50 7.63 -1.04
C ARG A 165 18.41 6.57 -0.41
N ILE A 166 17.93 5.34 -0.25
CA ILE A 166 18.75 4.23 0.21
C ILE A 166 19.84 3.97 -0.82
N ARG A 167 19.54 3.76 -2.10
CA ARG A 167 20.53 3.45 -3.14
C ARG A 167 21.65 4.49 -3.25
N THR A 168 21.32 5.77 -3.16
CA THR A 168 22.26 6.88 -3.35
C THR A 168 22.90 7.41 -2.06
N LYS A 169 22.59 6.81 -0.90
CA LYS A 169 23.04 7.29 0.44
C LYS A 169 22.63 8.76 0.68
N LYS A 170 21.46 9.16 0.19
CA LYS A 170 20.94 10.53 0.35
C LYS A 170 20.28 10.70 1.71
N GLY A 171 20.63 11.76 2.43
CA GLY A 171 20.08 12.07 3.75
C GLY A 171 20.56 11.11 4.84
N ALA A 172 19.75 10.96 5.89
CA ALA A 172 20.11 10.18 7.08
C ALA A 172 19.61 8.72 7.06
N ILE A 173 18.93 8.26 5.99
CA ILE A 173 18.19 6.98 6.00
C ILE A 173 19.08 5.76 6.29
N ARG A 174 20.33 5.75 5.80
CA ARG A 174 21.29 4.66 6.06
C ARG A 174 21.97 4.72 7.44
N GLN A 175 21.79 5.81 8.18
CA GLN A 175 22.39 6.05 9.50
C GLN A 175 21.40 5.78 10.64
N LYS A 176 20.16 5.41 10.29
CA LYS A 176 19.05 5.20 11.22
C LYS A 176 18.55 3.76 11.10
N ASN A 177 17.79 3.32 12.09
CA ASN A 177 17.28 1.96 12.18
C ASN A 177 15.97 1.80 11.36
N ALA A 178 15.35 0.63 11.45
CA ALA A 178 14.13 0.27 10.73
C ALA A 178 12.92 1.18 11.06
N ASP A 179 12.89 1.76 12.26
CA ASP A 179 11.88 2.73 12.69
C ASP A 179 11.86 4.00 11.82
N TYR A 180 13.04 4.53 11.49
CA TYR A 180 13.17 5.67 10.60
C TYR A 180 12.81 5.32 9.16
N LEU A 181 13.12 4.10 8.72
CA LEU A 181 12.66 3.61 7.42
C LEU A 181 11.13 3.56 7.36
N PHE A 182 10.49 3.03 8.41
CA PHE A 182 9.04 3.01 8.53
C PHE A 182 8.46 4.42 8.44
N TYR A 183 8.96 5.36 9.25
CA TYR A 183 8.61 6.78 9.17
C TYR A 183 8.73 7.33 7.74
N ALA A 184 9.87 7.06 7.09
CA ALA A 184 10.16 7.51 5.73
C ALA A 184 9.19 6.96 4.66
N LEU A 185 8.66 5.75 4.85
CA LEU A 185 7.69 5.14 3.94
C LEU A 185 6.28 5.68 4.19
N ILE A 186 5.92 5.92 5.46
CA ILE A 186 4.66 6.58 5.80
C ILE A 186 4.61 8.00 5.23
N ASP A 187 5.70 8.76 5.37
CA ASP A 187 5.86 10.09 4.77
C ASP A 187 5.64 10.06 3.25
N ALA A 188 6.25 9.07 2.56
CA ALA A 188 6.05 8.89 1.13
C ALA A 188 4.60 8.53 0.74
N ILE A 189 3.90 7.73 1.57
CA ILE A 189 2.48 7.42 1.37
C ILE A 189 1.62 8.65 1.53
N ILE A 190 1.84 9.45 2.59
CA ILE A 190 1.12 10.70 2.83
C ILE A 190 1.36 11.68 1.68
N ASP A 191 2.62 11.83 1.24
CA ASP A 191 2.97 12.65 0.08
C ASP A 191 2.25 12.21 -1.20
N GLY A 192 2.01 10.91 -1.36
CA GLY A 192 1.25 10.32 -2.47
C GLY A 192 -0.20 10.81 -2.59
N PHE A 193 -0.81 11.28 -1.50
CA PHE A 193 -2.18 11.81 -1.52
C PHE A 193 -2.27 13.21 -2.17
N PHE A 194 -1.22 14.04 -2.07
CA PHE A 194 -1.30 15.43 -2.54
C PHE A 194 -1.59 15.57 -4.05
N PRO A 195 -0.91 14.83 -4.95
CA PRO A 195 -1.23 14.88 -6.38
C PRO A 195 -2.67 14.48 -6.68
N VAL A 196 -3.22 13.52 -5.93
CA VAL A 196 -4.62 13.09 -6.09
C VAL A 196 -5.57 14.20 -5.63
N MET A 197 -5.30 14.81 -4.48
CA MET A 197 -6.11 15.93 -3.97
C MET A 197 -6.10 17.14 -4.90
N GLU A 198 -4.97 17.44 -5.53
CA GLU A 198 -4.85 18.52 -6.52
C GLU A 198 -5.74 18.27 -7.74
N VAL A 199 -5.63 17.09 -8.36
CA VAL A 199 -6.47 16.70 -9.52
C VAL A 199 -7.95 16.74 -9.17
N TYR A 200 -8.33 16.19 -8.01
CA TYR A 200 -9.73 16.20 -7.59
C TYR A 200 -10.23 17.61 -7.26
N GLY A 201 -9.38 18.50 -6.75
CA GLY A 201 -9.68 19.92 -6.59
C GLY A 201 -10.01 20.61 -7.92
N GLU A 202 -9.21 20.36 -8.96
CA GLU A 202 -9.47 20.88 -10.31
C GLU A 202 -10.76 20.32 -10.92
N LEU A 203 -11.06 19.03 -10.69
CA LEU A 203 -12.30 18.39 -11.13
C LEU A 203 -13.54 19.03 -10.47
N VAL A 204 -13.47 19.33 -9.16
CA VAL A 204 -14.53 20.06 -8.45
C VAL A 204 -14.75 21.43 -9.09
N GLN A 205 -13.69 22.21 -9.29
CA GLN A 205 -13.80 23.56 -9.86
C GLN A 205 -14.35 23.55 -11.30
N SER A 206 -13.92 22.58 -12.10
CA SER A 206 -14.40 22.38 -13.47
C SER A 206 -15.89 22.03 -13.49
N LEU A 207 -16.33 21.15 -12.60
CA LEU A 207 -17.74 20.75 -12.48
C LEU A 207 -18.62 21.90 -11.97
N GLN A 208 -18.14 22.70 -11.02
CA GLN A 208 -18.84 23.90 -10.56
C GLN A 208 -19.08 24.88 -11.71
N SER A 209 -18.05 25.13 -12.52
CA SER A 209 -18.14 26.03 -13.68
C SER A 209 -19.13 25.53 -14.73
N GLU A 210 -19.18 24.21 -14.98
CA GLU A 210 -20.15 23.56 -15.86
C GLU A 210 -21.59 23.77 -15.39
N ILE A 211 -21.85 23.53 -14.09
CA ILE A 211 -23.17 23.66 -13.48
C ILE A 211 -23.68 25.10 -13.52
N ILE A 212 -22.81 26.08 -13.26
CA ILE A 212 -23.17 27.51 -13.28
C ILE A 212 -23.48 27.97 -14.72
N SER A 213 -22.72 27.48 -15.70
CA SER A 213 -22.85 27.95 -17.09
C SER A 213 -24.04 27.34 -17.82
N CYS A 214 -24.11 26.00 -17.87
CA CYS A 214 -25.16 25.24 -18.56
C CYS A 214 -25.31 23.86 -17.91
N PRO A 215 -26.22 23.69 -16.93
CA PRO A 215 -26.41 22.40 -16.27
C PRO A 215 -26.94 21.36 -17.27
N THR A 216 -26.33 20.17 -17.28
CA THR A 216 -26.77 19.04 -18.11
C THR A 216 -27.05 17.80 -17.27
N ASN A 217 -27.81 16.83 -17.79
CA ASN A 217 -28.01 15.54 -17.13
C ASN A 217 -26.69 14.79 -16.86
N LYS A 218 -25.63 15.06 -17.63
CA LYS A 218 -24.28 14.50 -17.39
C LYS A 218 -23.61 15.11 -16.16
N SER A 219 -23.94 16.35 -15.81
CA SER A 219 -23.36 17.04 -14.65
C SER A 219 -23.77 16.33 -13.35
N LEU A 220 -25.02 15.87 -13.22
CA LEU A 220 -25.47 15.11 -12.05
C LEU A 220 -24.71 13.78 -11.88
N ALA A 221 -24.46 13.05 -12.97
CA ALA A 221 -23.68 11.81 -12.91
C ALA A 221 -22.24 12.06 -12.46
N LYS A 222 -21.61 13.16 -12.92
CA LYS A 222 -20.27 13.57 -12.47
C LYS A 222 -20.25 13.95 -10.99
N ILE A 223 -21.28 14.63 -10.49
CA ILE A 223 -21.41 14.95 -9.05
C ILE A 223 -21.42 13.65 -8.23
N HIS A 224 -22.25 12.67 -8.63
CA HIS A 224 -22.33 11.40 -7.92
C HIS A 224 -21.00 10.64 -7.94
N GLN A 225 -20.30 10.59 -9.08
CA GLN A 225 -18.98 9.96 -9.19
C GLN A 225 -17.98 10.64 -8.26
N LEU A 226 -17.91 11.97 -8.30
CA LEU A 226 -16.99 12.74 -7.47
C LEU A 226 -17.27 12.57 -5.98
N GLN A 227 -18.55 12.50 -5.58
CA GLN A 227 -18.94 12.19 -4.21
C GLN A 227 -18.48 10.79 -3.79
N GLN A 228 -18.64 9.77 -4.64
CA GLN A 228 -18.18 8.41 -4.34
C GLN A 228 -16.66 8.36 -4.19
N ASP A 229 -15.93 8.98 -5.10
CA ASP A 229 -14.47 9.06 -5.08
C ASP A 229 -13.94 9.75 -3.81
N LEU A 230 -14.54 10.87 -3.42
CA LEU A 230 -14.21 11.58 -2.18
C LEU A 230 -14.52 10.76 -0.93
N LEU A 231 -15.59 9.96 -0.94
CA LEU A 231 -15.90 9.05 0.16
C LEU A 231 -14.86 7.92 0.29
N ILE A 232 -14.35 7.40 -0.83
CA ILE A 232 -13.28 6.39 -0.83
C ILE A 232 -11.99 7.01 -0.28
N MET A 233 -11.60 8.20 -0.77
CA MET A 233 -10.42 8.91 -0.26
C MET A 233 -10.55 9.20 1.24
N ARG A 234 -11.71 9.66 1.70
CA ARG A 234 -11.96 9.90 3.14
C ARG A 234 -11.79 8.64 4.00
N ARG A 235 -12.08 7.45 3.47
CA ARG A 235 -11.89 6.18 4.20
C ARG A 235 -10.42 5.73 4.26
N ALA A 236 -9.58 6.28 3.40
CA ALA A 236 -8.14 6.02 3.37
C ALA A 236 -7.34 6.92 4.31
N ILE A 237 -7.95 7.99 4.84
CA ILE A 237 -7.37 8.96 5.79
C ILE A 237 -7.79 8.60 7.22
#